data_AF-A0A7K6EWP6-F1
#
_entry.id   AF-A0A7K6EWP6-F1
#
_cell.length_a   1.000
_cell.length_b   1.000
_cell.length_c   1.000
_cell.angle_alpha   90.00
_cell.angle_beta   90.00
_cell.angle_gamma   90.00
#
_symmetry.space_group_name_H-M   'P 1'
#
loop_
_entity.id
_entity.type
_entity.pdbx_description
1 polymer ?
#
loop_
_entity_poly.entity_id
_entity_poly.type
_entity_poly.pdbx_seq_one_letter_code
_entity_poly.pdbx_strand_id
1 'polypeptide(L)'
;QVITLTVGNSPTVTNPFPVVEPAVVKFICAVPSRMTLIPVYGSPQLDLSCPLLQQSKQVVPVSNYRNPVLDLAAYDPQGRKFDNFSSLSVMWESTKNAIARIEPDLPMEMTLKEEENGQKKMHGLQTVVVDREFGTAAISATATGYQQSHLKAARAKLP
;
A
#
# COMPACT_ATOMS: atom_id res chain seq x y z
N GLN A 1 6.15 -13.28 15.77
CA GLN A 1 7.02 -14.44 15.46
C GLN A 1 8.43 -13.92 15.24
N VAL A 2 9.47 -14.67 15.58
CA VAL A 2 10.86 -14.31 15.30
C VAL A 2 11.47 -15.44 14.48
N ILE A 3 12.07 -15.10 13.34
CA ILE A 3 12.79 -16.04 12.48
C ILE A 3 14.28 -15.75 12.66
N THR A 4 15.03 -16.78 13.03
CA THR A 4 16.49 -16.71 13.14
C THR A 4 17.09 -17.59 12.06
N LEU A 5 17.88 -16.99 11.18
CA LEU A 5 18.68 -17.69 10.19
C LEU A 5 20.11 -17.76 10.70
N THR A 6 20.66 -18.95 10.87
CA THR A 6 22.06 -19.16 11.27
C THR A 6 22.84 -19.69 10.09
N VAL A 7 23.92 -19.00 9.71
CA VAL A 7 24.82 -19.41 8.61
C VAL A 7 26.18 -19.74 9.20
N GLY A 8 26.69 -20.94 8.96
CA GLY A 8 27.99 -21.36 9.45
C GLY A 8 28.47 -22.63 8.76
N ASN A 9 29.76 -22.92 8.93
CA ASN A 9 30.34 -24.16 8.43
C ASN A 9 29.98 -25.33 9.35
N SER A 10 29.91 -26.54 8.78
CA SER A 10 29.88 -27.75 9.61
C SER A 10 31.27 -28.03 10.20
N PRO A 11 31.35 -28.62 11.41
CA PRO A 11 32.64 -28.99 11.99
C PRO A 11 33.42 -29.95 11.09
N THR A 12 34.74 -29.76 11.01
CA THR A 12 35.67 -30.67 10.32
C THR A 12 36.84 -31.01 11.22
N VAL A 13 37.68 -31.98 10.81
CA VAL A 13 38.89 -32.38 11.56
C VAL A 13 39.84 -31.19 11.78
N THR A 14 39.95 -30.29 10.81
CA THR A 14 40.80 -29.08 10.88
C THR A 14 40.06 -27.85 11.42
N ASN A 15 38.74 -27.91 11.58
CA ASN A 15 37.91 -26.83 12.13
C ASN A 15 36.79 -27.41 13.02
N PRO A 16 37.10 -27.88 14.23
CA PRO A 16 36.12 -28.50 15.12
C PRO A 16 35.13 -27.49 15.73
N PHE A 17 35.47 -26.19 15.73
CA PHE A 17 34.64 -25.11 16.29
C PHE A 17 34.39 -24.00 15.27
N PRO A 18 33.58 -24.28 14.22
CA PRO A 18 33.31 -23.30 13.17
C PRO A 18 32.49 -22.12 13.69
N VAL A 19 32.78 -20.93 13.14
CA VAL A 19 31.97 -19.73 13.40
C VAL A 19 30.60 -19.89 12.76
N VAL A 20 29.57 -19.48 13.50
CA VAL A 20 28.18 -19.41 13.06
C VAL A 20 27.69 -17.98 13.26
N GLU A 21 27.16 -17.38 12.20
CA GLU A 21 26.61 -16.03 12.20
C GLU A 21 25.07 -16.07 12.18
N PRO A 22 24.39 -15.50 13.18
CA PRO A 22 22.94 -15.41 13.21
C PRO A 22 22.40 -14.10 12.61
N ALA A 23 21.33 -14.19 11.82
CA ALA A 23 20.49 -13.08 11.40
C ALA A 23 19.07 -13.27 11.96
N VAL A 24 18.54 -12.25 12.64
CA VAL A 24 17.24 -12.33 13.33
C VAL A 24 16.25 -11.34 12.73
N VAL A 25 15.08 -11.83 12.30
CA VAL A 25 13.99 -11.02 11.75
C VAL A 25 12.74 -11.20 12.60
N LYS A 26 12.15 -10.09 13.05
CA LYS A 26 10.89 -10.09 13.81
C LYS A 26 9.70 -9.88 12.88
N PHE A 27 8.86 -10.90 12.76
CA PHE A 27 7.59 -10.85 12.04
C PHE A 27 6.45 -10.44 12.98
N ILE A 28 5.72 -9.41 12.57
CA ILE A 28 4.60 -8.86 13.33
C ILE A 28 3.32 -9.07 12.53
N CYS A 29 2.37 -9.79 13.13
CA CYS A 29 1.00 -9.85 12.64
C CYS A 29 0.17 -8.88 13.47
N ALA A 30 -0.50 -7.94 12.82
CA ALA A 30 -1.34 -6.95 13.46
C ALA A 30 -2.65 -6.80 12.68
N VAL A 31 -3.67 -6.23 13.34
CA VAL A 31 -4.91 -5.84 12.68
C VAL A 31 -4.73 -4.46 12.03
N PRO A 32 -5.25 -4.22 10.82
CA PRO A 32 -5.25 -2.88 10.23
C PRO A 32 -6.15 -1.96 11.07
N SER A 33 -5.72 -0.72 11.24
CA SER A 33 -6.45 0.29 12.02
C SER A 33 -6.63 1.62 11.28
N ARG A 34 -5.76 1.89 10.32
CA ARG A 34 -5.77 3.13 9.55
C ARG A 34 -5.32 2.86 8.13
N MET A 35 -5.88 3.58 7.19
CA MET A 35 -5.39 3.67 5.81
C MET A 35 -5.07 5.12 5.48
N THR A 36 -4.12 5.33 4.59
CA THR A 36 -3.82 6.63 4.01
C THR A 36 -4.08 6.58 2.52
N LEU A 37 -4.64 7.67 1.99
CA LEU A 37 -4.82 7.89 0.56
C LEU A 37 -3.99 9.10 0.16
N ILE A 38 -3.06 8.90 -0.78
CA ILE A 38 -2.17 9.96 -1.26
C ILE A 38 -2.30 10.04 -2.77
N PRO A 39 -2.56 11.22 -3.36
CA PRO A 39 -2.55 11.38 -4.82
C PRO A 39 -1.14 11.13 -5.38
N VAL A 40 -1.04 10.31 -6.41
CA VAL A 40 0.19 10.10 -7.18
C VAL A 40 0.24 11.15 -8.28
N TYR A 41 1.21 12.06 -8.17
CA TYR A 41 1.51 13.01 -9.22
C TYR A 41 2.55 12.42 -10.16
N GLY A 42 2.31 12.52 -11.46
CA GLY A 42 3.38 12.30 -12.45
C GLY A 42 4.49 13.31 -12.22
N SER A 43 5.75 12.90 -12.40
CA SER A 43 6.88 13.82 -12.37
C SER A 43 6.60 15.00 -13.32
N PRO A 44 6.66 16.26 -12.88
CA PRO A 44 6.59 17.37 -13.81
C PRO A 44 7.84 17.27 -14.70
N GLN A 45 7.68 16.81 -15.95
CA GLN A 45 8.76 16.82 -16.94
C GLN A 45 9.12 18.25 -17.37
N LEU A 46 8.42 19.26 -16.85
CA LEU A 46 8.72 20.66 -17.07
C LEU A 46 8.99 21.31 -15.73
N ASP A 47 10.06 22.11 -15.71
CA ASP A 47 10.56 22.96 -14.61
C ASP A 47 9.58 24.11 -14.24
N LEU A 48 8.28 23.87 -14.43
CA LEU A 48 7.21 24.76 -14.05
C LEU A 48 6.89 24.50 -12.58
N SER A 49 7.24 25.45 -11.73
CA SER A 49 6.88 25.47 -10.31
C SER A 49 5.38 25.22 -10.18
N CYS A 50 5.00 23.99 -9.82
CA CYS A 50 3.60 23.61 -9.84
C CYS A 50 2.88 24.30 -8.66
N PRO A 51 1.88 25.18 -8.89
CA PRO A 51 1.20 25.90 -7.83
C PRO A 51 0.41 24.99 -6.88
N LEU A 52 0.34 23.68 -7.17
CA LEU A 52 -0.23 22.62 -6.33
C LEU A 52 0.32 22.62 -4.91
N LEU A 53 1.60 22.91 -4.72
CA LEU A 53 2.23 22.95 -3.39
C LEU A 53 1.76 24.14 -2.54
N GLN A 54 1.18 25.18 -3.15
CA GLN A 54 0.66 26.37 -2.47
C GLN A 54 -0.84 26.29 -2.16
N GLN A 55 -1.54 25.26 -2.63
CA GLN A 55 -2.98 25.12 -2.40
C GLN A 55 -3.28 24.52 -1.02
N SER A 56 -4.40 24.97 -0.43
CA SER A 56 -4.88 24.54 0.87
C SER A 56 -4.89 23.01 1.01
N LYS A 57 -4.40 22.48 2.14
CA LYS A 57 -4.34 21.04 2.47
C LYS A 57 -5.69 20.28 2.43
N GLN A 58 -6.80 20.96 2.09
CA GLN A 58 -8.15 20.42 2.18
C GLN A 58 -8.65 19.79 0.87
N VAL A 59 -8.15 20.22 -0.30
CA VAL A 59 -8.58 19.68 -1.61
C VAL A 59 -7.37 19.51 -2.52
N VAL A 60 -7.37 18.41 -3.28
CA VAL A 60 -6.34 18.12 -4.28
C VAL A 60 -6.92 18.45 -5.67
N PRO A 61 -6.39 19.46 -6.37
CA PRO A 61 -6.82 19.72 -7.74
C PRO A 61 -6.28 18.63 -8.68
N VAL A 62 -7.10 18.22 -9.63
CA VAL A 62 -6.75 17.22 -10.64
C VAL A 62 -7.24 17.70 -12.00
N SER A 63 -6.66 17.18 -13.08
CA SER A 63 -7.18 17.41 -14.42
C SER A 63 -8.43 16.55 -14.63
N ASN A 64 -9.46 17.11 -15.25
CA ASN A 64 -10.63 16.35 -15.73
C ASN A 64 -10.37 15.64 -17.08
N TYR A 65 -9.16 15.75 -17.64
CA TYR A 65 -8.73 15.08 -18.88
C TYR A 65 -7.87 13.84 -18.61
N ARG A 66 -7.41 13.63 -17.37
CA ARG A 66 -6.54 12.52 -17.00
C ARG A 66 -7.02 11.93 -15.68
N ASN A 67 -7.24 10.61 -15.70
CA ASN A 67 -7.60 9.85 -14.52
C ASN A 67 -6.48 9.95 -13.47
N PRO A 68 -6.72 10.55 -12.29
CA PRO A 68 -5.73 10.55 -11.23
C PRO A 68 -5.61 9.16 -10.59
N VAL A 69 -4.44 8.89 -10.03
CA VAL A 69 -4.15 7.65 -9.31
C VAL A 69 -3.97 7.96 -7.82
N LEU A 70 -4.57 7.14 -6.97
CA LEU A 70 -4.43 7.20 -5.51
C LEU A 70 -3.54 6.06 -5.03
N ASP A 71 -2.54 6.39 -4.22
CA ASP A 71 -1.72 5.46 -3.48
C ASP A 71 -2.35 5.18 -2.10
N LEU A 72 -2.63 3.91 -1.85
CA LEU A 72 -3.19 3.41 -0.61
C LEU A 72 -2.13 2.62 0.16
N ALA A 73 -2.00 2.96 1.45
CA ALA A 73 -1.20 2.20 2.41
C ALA A 73 -2.01 1.90 3.68
N ALA A 74 -1.81 0.72 4.25
CA ALA A 74 -2.44 0.28 5.49
C ALA A 74 -1.46 0.33 6.67
N TYR A 75 -1.97 0.68 7.85
CA TYR A 75 -1.22 0.84 9.09
C TYR A 75 -1.90 0.16 10.27
N ASP A 76 -1.08 -0.36 11.18
CA ASP A 76 -1.55 -0.93 12.45
C ASP A 76 -1.80 0.15 13.52
N PRO A 77 -2.38 -0.19 14.69
CA PRO A 77 -2.67 0.78 15.75
C PRO A 77 -1.45 1.51 16.30
N GLN A 78 -0.25 0.97 16.10
CA GLN A 78 1.02 1.57 16.54
C GLN A 78 1.62 2.45 15.44
N GLY A 79 0.93 2.64 14.31
CA GLY A 79 1.38 3.44 13.18
C GLY A 79 2.40 2.74 12.30
N ARG A 80 2.61 1.42 12.44
CA ARG A 80 3.50 0.67 11.56
C ARG A 80 2.79 0.37 10.25
N LYS A 81 3.45 0.67 9.14
CA LYS A 81 2.98 0.34 7.80
C LYS A 81 3.14 -1.15 7.52
N PHE A 82 2.08 -1.77 7.01
CA PHE A 82 2.08 -3.18 6.62
C PHE A 82 3.05 -3.43 5.46
N ASP A 83 3.82 -4.51 5.55
CA ASP A 83 4.68 -4.96 4.44
C ASP A 83 3.84 -5.54 3.30
N ASN A 84 2.71 -6.18 3.63
CA ASN A 84 1.74 -6.72 2.69
C ASN A 84 0.34 -6.64 3.28
N PHE A 85 -0.59 -6.05 2.52
CA PHE A 85 -2.01 -5.97 2.87
C PHE A 85 -2.93 -6.45 1.74
N SER A 86 -2.41 -7.15 0.73
CA SER A 86 -3.19 -7.59 -0.45
C SER A 86 -4.38 -8.49 -0.12
N SER A 87 -4.36 -9.11 1.06
CA SER A 87 -5.48 -9.91 1.56
C SER A 87 -6.68 -9.09 2.02
N LEU A 88 -6.55 -7.77 2.20
CA LEU A 88 -7.66 -6.92 2.60
C LEU A 88 -8.69 -6.79 1.47
N SER A 89 -9.95 -6.79 1.85
CA SER A 89 -11.05 -6.37 1.00
C SER A 89 -11.25 -4.87 1.22
N VAL A 90 -10.97 -4.07 0.19
CA VAL A 90 -11.10 -2.62 0.22
C VAL A 90 -12.31 -2.23 -0.64
N MET A 91 -13.27 -1.57 -0.01
CA MET A 91 -14.43 -0.97 -0.67
C MET A 91 -14.16 0.51 -0.94
N TRP A 92 -14.46 0.97 -2.14
CA TRP A 92 -14.26 2.34 -2.55
C TRP A 92 -15.59 3.06 -2.78
N GLU A 93 -15.65 4.32 -2.40
CA GLU A 93 -16.84 5.15 -2.55
C GLU A 93 -16.47 6.53 -3.08
N SER A 94 -17.34 7.11 -3.91
CA SER A 94 -17.26 8.50 -4.37
C SER A 94 -18.54 9.24 -3.99
N THR A 95 -18.39 10.47 -3.50
CA THR A 95 -19.55 11.33 -3.22
C THR A 95 -20.27 11.80 -4.49
N LYS A 96 -19.61 11.75 -5.66
CA LYS A 96 -20.16 12.22 -6.95
C LYS A 96 -19.62 11.40 -8.12
N ASN A 97 -20.28 10.28 -8.41
CA ASN A 97 -19.90 9.38 -9.50
C ASN A 97 -19.90 10.01 -10.90
N ALA A 98 -20.70 11.06 -11.13
CA ALA A 98 -20.77 11.72 -12.44
C ALA A 98 -19.49 12.48 -12.83
N ILE A 99 -18.64 12.85 -11.86
CA ILE A 99 -17.41 13.61 -12.11
C ILE A 99 -16.15 12.84 -11.75
N ALA A 100 -16.24 11.92 -10.79
CA ALA A 100 -15.14 11.07 -10.34
C ALA A 100 -15.69 9.76 -9.81
N ARG A 101 -15.30 8.63 -10.39
CA ARG A 101 -15.78 7.29 -9.97
C ARG A 101 -14.66 6.27 -9.96
N ILE A 102 -14.90 5.20 -9.22
CA ILE A 102 -14.04 4.01 -9.24
C ILE A 102 -14.71 3.01 -10.16
N GLU A 103 -14.01 2.63 -11.23
CA GLU A 103 -14.55 1.67 -12.18
C GLU A 103 -14.25 0.23 -11.75
N PRO A 104 -15.24 -0.68 -11.75
CA PRO A 104 -15.05 -2.08 -11.37
C PRO A 104 -14.07 -2.85 -12.27
N ASP A 105 -13.93 -2.45 -13.53
CA ASP A 105 -13.01 -3.06 -14.50
C ASP A 105 -11.56 -2.56 -14.35
N LEU A 106 -11.33 -1.54 -13.53
CA LEU A 106 -10.02 -0.99 -13.16
C LEU A 106 -9.75 -1.23 -11.66
N PRO A 107 -9.54 -2.49 -11.23
CA PRO A 107 -9.30 -2.81 -9.84
C PRO A 107 -7.97 -2.22 -9.35
N MET A 108 -7.88 -2.03 -8.03
CA MET A 108 -6.65 -1.57 -7.38
C MET A 108 -5.47 -2.51 -7.69
N GLU A 109 -4.36 -1.92 -8.15
CA GLU A 109 -3.13 -2.65 -8.45
C GLU A 109 -2.20 -2.69 -7.24
N MET A 110 -1.70 -3.88 -6.88
CA MET A 110 -0.77 -4.04 -5.76
C MET A 110 0.67 -3.95 -6.24
N THR A 111 1.45 -3.01 -5.68
CA THR A 111 2.85 -2.80 -6.05
C THR A 111 3.76 -2.80 -4.83
N LEU A 112 5.04 -3.16 -5.02
CA LEU A 112 6.07 -3.02 -3.99
C LEU A 112 6.86 -1.75 -4.24
N LYS A 113 6.88 -0.85 -3.25
CA LYS A 113 7.65 0.39 -3.29
C LYS A 113 8.79 0.32 -2.29
N GLU A 114 9.97 0.74 -2.71
CA GLU A 114 11.13 0.88 -1.84
C GLU A 114 10.99 2.15 -1.00
N GLU A 115 11.04 2.01 0.31
CA GLU A 115 11.06 3.09 1.29
C GLU A 115 12.49 3.61 1.46
N GLU A 116 12.65 4.78 2.09
CA GLU A 116 13.96 5.43 2.32
C GLU A 116 14.96 4.55 3.08
N ASN A 117 14.46 3.60 3.89
CA ASN A 117 15.26 2.65 4.64
C ASN A 117 15.64 1.37 3.85
N GLY A 118 15.38 1.34 2.54
CA GLY A 118 15.64 0.20 1.66
C GLY A 118 14.64 -0.96 1.79
N GLN A 119 13.64 -0.86 2.67
CA GLN A 119 12.60 -1.88 2.78
C GLN A 119 11.57 -1.69 1.67
N LYS A 120 11.18 -2.79 1.03
CA LYS A 120 10.07 -2.79 0.07
C LYS A 120 8.78 -3.09 0.80
N LYS A 121 7.84 -2.14 0.77
CA LYS A 121 6.51 -2.29 1.36
C LYS A 121 5.45 -2.25 0.28
N MET A 122 4.32 -2.90 0.54
CA MET A 122 3.21 -2.95 -0.40
C MET A 122 2.41 -1.64 -0.41
N HIS A 123 1.96 -1.26 -1.60
CA HIS A 123 1.06 -0.15 -1.90
C HIS A 123 -0.05 -0.61 -2.83
N GLY A 124 -1.23 -0.01 -2.70
CA GLY A 124 -2.35 -0.20 -3.61
C GLY A 124 -2.53 1.04 -4.47
N LEU A 125 -2.50 0.89 -5.79
CA LEU A 125 -2.72 1.98 -6.73
C LEU A 125 -4.13 1.88 -7.29
N GLN A 126 -4.99 2.84 -6.95
CA GLN A 126 -6.35 2.90 -7.45
C GLN A 126 -6.51 4.05 -8.45
N THR A 127 -6.95 3.72 -9.65
CA THR A 127 -7.31 4.72 -10.66
C THR A 127 -8.70 5.26 -10.38
N VAL A 128 -8.84 6.59 -10.39
CA VAL A 128 -10.13 7.29 -10.34
C VAL A 128 -10.46 7.78 -11.74
N VAL A 129 -11.61 7.42 -12.28
CA VAL A 129 -12.04 7.82 -13.61
C VAL A 129 -12.79 9.16 -13.54
N VAL A 130 -12.43 10.09 -14.42
CA VAL A 130 -13.00 11.44 -14.49
C VAL A 130 -13.64 11.70 -15.86
N ASP A 131 -14.80 12.37 -15.90
CA ASP A 131 -15.63 12.50 -17.12
C ASP A 131 -15.62 13.89 -17.77
N ARG A 132 -14.50 14.62 -17.72
CA ARG A 132 -14.38 16.00 -18.27
C ARG A 132 -15.38 17.02 -17.70
N GLU A 133 -16.13 16.65 -16.67
CA GLU A 133 -16.95 17.56 -15.88
C GLU A 133 -16.14 18.24 -14.79
N PHE A 134 -16.59 19.40 -14.34
CA PHE A 134 -15.94 20.19 -13.29
C PHE A 134 -16.67 20.04 -11.96
N GLY A 135 -15.92 19.98 -10.87
CA GLY A 135 -16.50 19.99 -9.53
C GLY A 135 -15.54 19.41 -8.50
N THR A 136 -16.10 19.12 -7.32
CA THR A 136 -15.39 18.50 -6.21
C THR A 136 -16.12 17.23 -5.79
N ALA A 137 -15.37 16.13 -5.72
CA ALA A 137 -15.78 14.83 -5.19
C ALA A 137 -14.79 14.39 -4.12
N ALA A 138 -15.28 13.66 -3.12
CA ALA A 138 -14.44 12.95 -2.17
C ALA A 138 -14.45 11.46 -2.51
N ILE A 139 -13.25 10.87 -2.56
CA ILE A 139 -13.04 9.43 -2.70
C ILE A 139 -12.64 8.89 -1.33
N SER A 140 -13.26 7.79 -0.93
CA SER A 140 -12.95 7.11 0.33
C SER A 140 -12.70 5.62 0.10
N ALA A 141 -11.89 5.03 0.99
CA ALA A 141 -11.52 3.63 0.97
C ALA A 141 -11.73 3.04 2.36
N THR A 142 -12.48 1.94 2.42
CA THR A 142 -12.86 1.27 3.67
C THR A 142 -12.44 -0.20 3.61
N ALA A 143 -11.72 -0.68 4.61
CA ALA A 143 -11.40 -2.09 4.74
C ALA A 143 -12.61 -2.80 5.36
N THR A 144 -13.31 -3.59 4.56
CA THR A 144 -14.53 -4.30 4.98
C THR A 144 -14.24 -5.69 5.55
N GLY A 145 -12.99 -6.15 5.43
CA GLY A 145 -12.54 -7.44 5.94
C GLY A 145 -11.38 -7.97 5.12
N TYR A 146 -11.33 -9.29 4.97
CA TYR A 146 -10.34 -9.98 4.17
C TYR A 146 -11.00 -10.69 2.98
N GLN A 147 -10.30 -10.80 1.87
CA GLN A 147 -10.79 -11.49 0.70
C GLN A 147 -10.91 -13.00 0.97
N GLN A 148 -12.06 -13.57 0.62
CA GLN A 148 -12.36 -14.97 0.91
C GLN A 148 -11.40 -15.95 0.21
N SER A 149 -10.90 -15.61 -0.97
CA SER A 149 -9.88 -16.38 -1.70
C SER A 149 -8.61 -16.55 -0.87
N HIS A 150 -8.11 -15.46 -0.27
CA HIS A 150 -6.93 -15.47 0.59
C HIS A 150 -7.16 -16.24 1.89
N LEU A 151 -8.32 -16.07 2.54
CA LEU A 151 -8.66 -16.82 3.76
C LEU A 151 -8.75 -18.34 3.50
N LYS A 152 -9.38 -18.74 2.39
CA LYS A 152 -9.46 -20.15 1.97
C LYS A 152 -8.08 -20.73 1.69
N ALA A 153 -7.23 -20.01 0.94
CA ALA A 153 -5.87 -20.44 0.63
C ALA A 153 -5.02 -20.62 1.90
N ALA A 154 -5.19 -19.72 2.88
CA ALA A 154 -4.51 -19.77 4.18
C ALA A 154 -5.10 -20.83 5.14
N ARG A 155 -6.20 -21.50 4.77
CA ARG A 155 -6.97 -22.39 5.65
C ARG A 155 -7.32 -21.71 6.98
N ALA A 156 -7.58 -20.41 6.93
CA ALA A 156 -7.95 -19.64 8.11
C ALA A 156 -9.28 -20.15 8.65
N LYS A 157 -9.38 -20.35 9.96
CA LYS A 157 -10.67 -20.57 10.60
C LYS A 157 -11.44 -19.26 10.49
N LEU A 158 -12.60 -19.31 9.83
CA LEU A 158 -13.53 -18.17 9.85
C LEU A 158 -13.95 -17.97 11.32
N PRO A 159 -13.95 -16.72 11.82
CA PRO A 159 -14.44 -16.42 13.16
C PRO A 159 -15.93 -16.76 13.31
#